data_AF-A0AAD9K6W2-F1
#
_entry.id   AF-A0AAD9K6W2-F1
#
_cell.length_a   1.000
_cell.length_b   1.000
_cell.length_c   1.000
_cell.angle_alpha   90.00
_cell.angle_beta   90.00
_cell.angle_gamma   90.00
#
_symmetry.space_group_name_H-M   'P 1'
#
loop_
_entity.id
_entity.type
_entity.pdbx_description
1 polymer ?
#
loop_
_entity_poly.entity_id
_entity_poly.type
_entity_poly.pdbx_seq_one_letter_code
_entity_poly.pdbx_strand_id
1 'polypeptide(L)'
;MGYVISLDFQVFFSGKTPYDSPEFRKELKTLCELKDGSKVTDWEKRHIKAVELLADGYLHGYYSMCLVETYSLDNAEKEGKKGLELDPTDIMAAHSLAHVYEMEGRYDEGIQFMESTVKDWEADYEGALNIFDNQVYPRAMKQPTPLNIADSSALLKRLEMEGIHVGGRWQSVNEICRIQTSEKNNFIFFEVHYMIASVGAKQKVDIAKILDDAKELIEDDRDSFNKIAKREIGLKIYESLMAYDEGNYAKVVDILYPSRYKIEMMTGSIPQRDIIHQLLIHSAILSPVPRHNKIARCLLNVRKAELQNSEMTDRLIQKALASK
;
A
#
# COMPACT_ATOMS: atom_id res chain seq x y z
N MET A 1 7.75 32.49 -3.79
CA MET A 1 6.96 31.86 -2.70
C MET A 1 5.56 32.45 -2.49
N GLY A 2 5.39 33.72 -2.08
CA GLY A 2 4.06 34.27 -1.75
C GLY A 2 3.02 34.22 -2.89
N TYR A 3 3.46 34.44 -4.13
CA TYR A 3 2.61 34.32 -5.32
C TYR A 3 2.15 32.88 -5.59
N VAL A 4 3.06 31.90 -5.43
CA VAL A 4 2.78 30.47 -5.57
C VAL A 4 1.71 30.03 -4.56
N ILE A 5 1.89 30.41 -3.29
CA ILE A 5 0.96 30.08 -2.20
C ILE A 5 -0.41 30.72 -2.41
N SER A 6 -0.46 31.97 -2.90
CA SER A 6 -1.72 32.64 -3.20
C SER A 6 -2.52 31.93 -4.29
N LEU A 7 -1.84 31.45 -5.34
CA LEU A 7 -2.47 30.69 -6.42
C LEU A 7 -2.91 29.31 -5.95
N ASP A 8 -2.09 28.63 -5.14
CA ASP A 8 -2.44 27.36 -4.50
C ASP A 8 -3.73 27.49 -3.67
N PHE A 9 -3.83 28.52 -2.82
CA PHE A 9 -5.05 28.81 -2.06
C PHE A 9 -6.26 29.13 -2.95
N GLN A 10 -6.07 29.82 -4.08
CA GLN A 10 -7.16 30.03 -5.03
C GLN A 10 -7.64 28.72 -5.65
N VAL A 11 -6.72 27.82 -6.05
CA VAL A 11 -7.07 26.49 -6.57
C VAL A 11 -7.87 25.71 -5.52
N PHE A 12 -7.39 25.65 -4.28
CA PHE A 12 -8.02 24.85 -3.22
C PHE A 12 -9.37 25.39 -2.74
N PHE A 13 -9.51 26.70 -2.54
CA PHE A 13 -10.66 27.26 -1.80
C PHE A 13 -11.68 27.98 -2.67
N SER A 14 -11.31 28.39 -3.88
CA SER A 14 -12.24 29.11 -4.77
C SER A 14 -12.87 28.22 -5.84
N GLY A 15 -12.31 27.04 -6.11
CA GLY A 15 -12.78 26.13 -7.15
C GLY A 15 -12.63 26.67 -8.58
N LYS A 16 -11.93 27.79 -8.76
CA LYS A 16 -11.66 28.38 -10.08
C LYS A 16 -10.71 27.49 -10.87
N THR A 17 -11.04 27.25 -12.12
CA THR A 17 -10.20 26.49 -13.04
C THR A 17 -9.68 27.40 -14.16
N PRO A 18 -8.60 27.00 -14.86
CA PRO A 18 -8.19 27.68 -16.08
C PRO A 18 -9.30 27.66 -17.13
N TYR A 19 -10.26 26.74 -17.05
CA TYR A 19 -11.35 26.60 -18.01
C TYR A 19 -12.48 27.62 -17.79
N ASP A 20 -12.83 27.95 -16.54
CA ASP A 20 -13.93 28.84 -16.19
C ASP A 20 -13.51 30.30 -15.89
N SER A 21 -12.22 30.54 -15.68
CA SER A 21 -11.69 31.84 -15.24
C SER A 21 -10.50 32.28 -16.11
N PRO A 22 -10.72 33.16 -17.11
CA PRO A 22 -9.67 33.69 -17.98
C PRO A 22 -8.55 34.42 -17.22
N GLU A 23 -8.91 35.11 -16.14
CA GLU A 23 -7.97 35.79 -15.25
C GLU A 23 -7.06 34.78 -14.54
N PHE A 24 -7.66 33.72 -14.00
CA PHE A 24 -6.92 32.65 -13.32
C PHE A 24 -6.00 31.88 -14.29
N ARG A 25 -6.48 31.60 -15.52
CA ARG A 25 -5.64 31.01 -16.59
C ARG A 25 -4.40 31.84 -16.88
N LYS A 26 -4.54 33.17 -16.90
CA LYS A 26 -3.42 34.09 -17.12
C LYS A 26 -2.43 34.05 -15.96
N GLU A 27 -2.91 34.05 -14.72
CA GLU A 27 -2.07 33.96 -13.52
C GLU A 27 -1.33 32.63 -13.43
N LEU A 28 -1.99 31.51 -13.74
CA LEU A 28 -1.38 30.18 -13.79
C LEU A 28 -0.27 30.12 -14.85
N LYS A 29 -0.50 30.71 -16.03
CA LYS A 29 0.53 30.79 -17.07
C LYS A 29 1.75 31.58 -16.59
N THR A 30 1.54 32.73 -15.94
CA THR A 30 2.61 33.52 -15.34
C THR A 30 3.37 32.73 -14.27
N LEU A 31 2.67 31.95 -13.43
CA LEU A 31 3.31 31.06 -12.45
C LEU A 31 4.21 30.01 -13.11
N CYS A 32 3.75 29.41 -14.20
CA CYS A 32 4.49 28.37 -14.91
C CYS A 32 5.74 28.93 -15.62
N GLU A 33 5.69 30.16 -16.11
CA GLU A 33 6.85 30.86 -16.70
C GLU A 33 7.95 31.16 -15.66
N LEU A 34 7.61 31.27 -14.36
CA LEU A 34 8.61 31.49 -13.31
C LEU A 34 9.56 30.31 -13.12
N LYS A 35 9.16 29.09 -13.50
CA LYS A 35 9.98 27.86 -13.32
C LYS A 35 11.33 27.92 -14.04
N ASP A 36 11.40 28.70 -15.12
CA ASP A 36 12.57 28.88 -15.97
C ASP A 36 13.48 30.03 -15.49
N GLY A 37 13.10 30.71 -14.41
CA GLY A 37 13.88 31.77 -13.79
C GLY A 37 15.12 31.26 -13.04
N SER A 38 16.23 31.99 -13.16
CA SER A 38 17.54 31.63 -12.57
C SER A 38 17.60 31.61 -11.04
N LYS A 39 16.51 31.97 -10.34
CA LYS A 39 16.43 32.09 -8.87
C LYS A 39 15.47 31.09 -8.21
N VAL A 40 14.93 30.12 -8.93
CA VAL A 40 13.94 29.16 -8.41
C VAL A 40 14.62 27.85 -7.98
N THR A 41 14.37 27.43 -6.74
CA THR A 41 14.90 26.17 -6.20
C THR A 41 14.20 24.95 -6.79
N ASP A 42 14.82 23.77 -6.72
CA ASP A 42 14.21 22.52 -7.21
C ASP A 42 12.91 22.16 -6.47
N TRP A 43 12.81 22.52 -5.18
CA TRP A 43 11.58 22.35 -4.41
C TRP A 43 10.46 23.27 -4.93
N GLU A 44 10.77 24.54 -5.22
CA GLU A 44 9.80 25.49 -5.78
C GLU A 44 9.36 25.08 -7.19
N LYS A 45 10.26 24.51 -8.02
CA LYS A 45 9.88 23.95 -9.33
C LYS A 45 8.88 22.81 -9.20
N ARG A 46 9.07 21.91 -8.22
CA ARG A 46 8.13 20.82 -7.93
C ARG A 46 6.79 21.36 -7.42
N HIS A 47 6.81 22.39 -6.58
CA HIS A 47 5.58 23.03 -6.08
C HIS A 47 4.82 23.73 -7.21
N ILE A 48 5.49 24.47 -8.09
CA ILE A 48 4.87 25.08 -9.28
C ILE A 48 4.26 23.99 -10.17
N LYS A 49 4.96 22.87 -10.37
CA LYS A 49 4.42 21.74 -11.15
C LYS A 49 3.19 21.11 -10.48
N ALA A 50 3.17 21.00 -9.16
CA ALA A 50 2.01 20.51 -8.42
C ALA A 50 0.80 21.44 -8.60
N VAL A 51 0.99 22.76 -8.48
CA VAL A 51 -0.09 23.75 -8.69
C VAL A 51 -0.58 23.76 -10.15
N GLU A 52 0.33 23.63 -11.13
CA GLU A 52 0.00 23.48 -12.56
C GLU A 52 -0.88 22.24 -12.79
N LEU A 53 -0.45 21.06 -12.30
CA LEU A 53 -1.21 19.82 -12.44
C LEU A 53 -2.58 19.88 -11.73
N LEU A 54 -2.60 20.44 -10.52
CA LEU A 54 -3.83 20.60 -9.74
C LEU A 54 -4.84 21.52 -10.46
N ALA A 55 -4.35 22.62 -11.04
CA ALA A 55 -5.18 23.54 -11.82
C ALA A 55 -5.60 22.99 -13.19
N ASP A 56 -4.78 22.15 -13.83
CA ASP A 56 -5.06 21.52 -15.12
C ASP A 56 -6.08 20.39 -15.04
N GLY A 57 -6.63 20.09 -13.85
CA GLY A 57 -7.77 19.19 -13.71
C GLY A 57 -7.49 17.85 -13.03
N TYR A 58 -6.43 17.73 -12.23
CA TYR A 58 -6.23 16.58 -11.33
C TYR A 58 -7.31 16.45 -10.23
N LEU A 59 -8.37 17.26 -10.28
CA LEU A 59 -9.56 17.22 -9.41
C LEU A 59 -10.85 16.92 -10.18
N HIS A 60 -10.81 16.65 -11.50
CA HIS A 60 -12.01 16.33 -12.27
C HIS A 60 -12.78 15.13 -11.69
N GLY A 61 -12.09 14.08 -11.23
CA GLY A 61 -12.72 12.97 -10.53
C GLY A 61 -13.41 13.37 -9.22
N TYR A 62 -12.76 14.18 -8.39
CA TYR A 62 -13.33 14.67 -7.13
C TYR A 62 -14.49 15.63 -7.34
N TYR A 63 -14.40 16.52 -8.32
CA TYR A 63 -15.47 17.46 -8.66
C TYR A 63 -16.69 16.70 -9.23
N SER A 64 -16.44 15.72 -10.10
CA SER A 64 -17.47 14.80 -10.60
C SER A 64 -18.19 14.11 -9.44
N MET A 65 -17.47 13.59 -8.44
CA MET A 65 -18.08 12.96 -7.26
C MET A 65 -18.97 13.91 -6.46
N CYS A 66 -18.51 15.14 -6.21
CA CYS A 66 -19.34 16.15 -5.53
C CYS A 66 -20.63 16.45 -6.31
N LEU A 67 -20.57 16.43 -7.65
CA LEU A 67 -21.74 16.61 -8.50
C LEU A 67 -22.70 15.42 -8.41
N VAL A 68 -22.20 14.18 -8.29
CA VAL A 68 -23.02 13.00 -8.00
C VAL A 68 -23.75 13.15 -6.66
N GLU A 69 -23.04 13.51 -5.59
CA GLU A 69 -23.63 13.68 -4.24
C GLU A 69 -24.68 14.79 -4.17
N THR A 70 -24.61 15.75 -5.10
CA THR A 70 -25.57 16.85 -5.24
C THR A 70 -26.63 16.62 -6.33
N TYR A 71 -26.72 15.39 -6.86
CA TYR A 71 -27.67 14.98 -7.91
C TYR A 71 -27.55 15.74 -9.24
N SER A 72 -26.39 16.33 -9.52
CA SER A 72 -26.06 17.00 -10.79
C SER A 72 -25.40 16.01 -11.76
N LEU A 73 -26.14 14.95 -12.11
CA LEU A 73 -25.60 13.76 -12.79
C LEU A 73 -25.04 14.05 -14.20
N ASP A 74 -25.70 14.90 -14.99
CA ASP A 74 -25.21 15.31 -16.33
C ASP A 74 -23.83 15.99 -16.28
N ASN A 75 -23.61 16.82 -15.25
CA ASN A 75 -22.35 17.52 -15.08
C ASN A 75 -21.30 16.59 -14.48
N ALA A 76 -21.71 15.71 -13.56
CA ALA A 76 -20.84 14.66 -13.05
C ALA A 76 -20.29 13.80 -14.19
N GLU A 77 -21.13 13.37 -15.14
CA GLU A 77 -20.68 12.53 -16.27
C GLU A 77 -19.64 13.24 -17.14
N LYS A 78 -19.88 14.53 -17.45
CA LYS A 78 -18.94 15.32 -18.26
C LYS A 78 -17.59 15.48 -17.58
N GLU A 79 -17.59 15.85 -16.31
CA GLU A 79 -16.37 16.08 -15.54
C GLU A 79 -15.63 14.76 -15.29
N GLY A 80 -16.34 13.66 -15.03
CA GLY A 80 -15.75 12.33 -14.86
C GLY A 80 -15.08 11.84 -16.14
N LYS A 81 -15.74 11.98 -17.30
CA LYS A 81 -15.14 11.62 -18.60
C LYS A 81 -13.91 12.46 -18.90
N LYS A 82 -13.96 13.76 -18.62
CA LYS A 82 -12.82 14.66 -18.80
C LYS A 82 -11.64 14.28 -17.89
N GLY A 83 -11.92 13.85 -16.66
CA GLY A 83 -10.91 13.28 -15.76
C GLY A 83 -10.19 12.10 -16.39
N LEU A 84 -10.95 11.12 -16.91
CA LEU A 84 -10.38 9.92 -17.54
C LEU A 84 -9.71 10.19 -18.91
N GLU A 85 -10.12 11.22 -19.64
CA GLU A 85 -9.43 11.65 -20.85
C GLU A 85 -8.03 12.22 -20.55
N LEU A 86 -7.86 12.85 -19.39
CA LEU A 86 -6.57 13.42 -18.94
C LEU A 86 -5.68 12.39 -18.25
N ASP A 87 -6.27 11.60 -17.35
CA ASP A 87 -5.62 10.53 -16.61
C ASP A 87 -6.56 9.32 -16.56
N PRO A 88 -6.35 8.32 -17.43
CA PRO A 88 -7.14 7.08 -17.42
C PRO A 88 -7.11 6.35 -16.07
N THR A 89 -6.12 6.63 -15.23
CA THR A 89 -5.94 6.00 -13.91
C THR A 89 -6.62 6.76 -12.76
N ASP A 90 -7.37 7.85 -13.04
CA ASP A 90 -8.13 8.60 -12.03
C ASP A 90 -9.30 7.77 -11.48
N ILE A 91 -9.04 7.09 -10.36
CA ILE A 91 -9.99 6.22 -9.67
C ILE A 91 -11.25 6.97 -9.24
N MET A 92 -11.15 8.25 -8.87
CA MET A 92 -12.31 9.03 -8.45
C MET A 92 -13.21 9.37 -9.64
N ALA A 93 -12.62 9.66 -10.80
CA ALA A 93 -13.37 9.87 -12.03
C ALA A 93 -14.07 8.58 -12.48
N ALA A 94 -13.37 7.44 -12.45
CA ALA A 94 -13.96 6.14 -12.75
C ALA A 94 -15.10 5.78 -11.79
N HIS A 95 -14.90 5.97 -10.48
CA HIS A 95 -15.90 5.72 -9.44
C HIS A 95 -17.14 6.62 -9.60
N SER A 96 -16.93 7.89 -9.93
CA SER A 96 -18.02 8.84 -10.17
C SER A 96 -18.89 8.44 -11.35
N LEU A 97 -18.27 8.06 -12.47
CA LEU A 97 -19.01 7.60 -13.65
C LEU A 97 -19.80 6.32 -13.37
N ALA A 98 -19.25 5.39 -12.57
CA ALA A 98 -19.98 4.21 -12.14
C ALA A 98 -21.27 4.58 -11.37
N HIS A 99 -21.19 5.55 -10.45
CA HIS A 99 -22.37 6.05 -9.74
C HIS A 99 -23.37 6.77 -10.65
N VAL A 100 -22.90 7.56 -11.62
CA VAL A 100 -23.80 8.18 -12.61
C VAL A 100 -24.60 7.11 -13.35
N TYR A 101 -23.94 6.09 -13.90
CA TYR A 101 -24.61 5.02 -14.64
C TYR A 101 -25.60 4.23 -13.76
N GLU A 102 -25.23 3.95 -12.51
CA GLU A 102 -26.11 3.30 -11.53
C GLU A 102 -27.36 4.16 -11.23
N MET A 103 -27.18 5.43 -10.87
CA MET A 103 -28.24 6.33 -10.40
C MET A 103 -29.23 6.71 -11.50
N GLU A 104 -28.78 6.77 -12.76
CA GLU A 104 -29.64 7.01 -13.92
C GLU A 104 -30.31 5.71 -14.46
N GLY A 105 -29.96 4.55 -13.90
CA GLY A 105 -30.48 3.25 -14.37
C GLY A 105 -29.91 2.80 -15.71
N ARG A 106 -28.77 3.34 -16.13
CA ARG A 106 -28.07 3.03 -17.39
C ARG A 106 -27.13 1.84 -17.21
N TYR A 107 -27.70 0.70 -16.80
CA TYR A 107 -26.92 -0.46 -16.35
C TYR A 107 -26.02 -1.07 -17.43
N ASP A 108 -26.51 -1.19 -18.68
CA ASP A 108 -25.72 -1.77 -19.77
C ASP A 108 -24.49 -0.91 -20.09
N GLU A 109 -24.64 0.41 -20.10
CA GLU A 109 -23.54 1.37 -20.29
C GLU A 109 -22.56 1.32 -19.12
N GLY A 110 -23.07 1.23 -17.89
CA GLY A 110 -22.26 1.10 -16.69
C GLY A 110 -21.42 -0.19 -16.68
N ILE A 111 -22.00 -1.33 -17.05
CA ILE A 111 -21.27 -2.60 -17.16
C ILE A 111 -20.19 -2.49 -18.23
N GLN A 112 -20.53 -2.01 -19.42
CA GLN A 112 -19.57 -1.84 -20.52
C GLN A 112 -18.42 -0.89 -20.12
N PHE A 113 -18.74 0.21 -19.44
CA PHE A 113 -17.76 1.16 -18.94
C PHE A 113 -16.79 0.50 -17.95
N MET A 114 -17.32 -0.20 -16.94
CA MET A 114 -16.51 -0.89 -15.93
C MET A 114 -15.62 -1.97 -16.56
N GLU A 115 -16.14 -2.76 -17.51
CA GLU A 115 -15.36 -3.76 -18.23
C GLU A 115 -14.24 -3.13 -19.09
N SER A 116 -14.51 -2.00 -19.73
CA SER A 116 -13.56 -1.36 -20.64
C SER A 116 -12.42 -0.62 -19.96
N THR A 117 -12.63 -0.16 -18.72
CA THR A 117 -11.68 0.69 -17.97
C THR A 117 -10.96 -0.05 -16.85
N VAL A 118 -11.31 -1.30 -16.54
CA VAL A 118 -10.73 -2.06 -15.42
C VAL A 118 -9.20 -2.07 -15.41
N LYS A 119 -8.59 -2.19 -16.59
CA LYS A 119 -7.13 -2.18 -16.78
C LYS A 119 -6.46 -0.85 -16.39
N ASP A 120 -7.22 0.25 -16.40
CA ASP A 120 -6.69 1.59 -16.20
C ASP A 120 -6.62 1.96 -14.71
N TRP A 121 -7.43 1.31 -13.87
CA TRP A 121 -7.45 1.50 -12.41
C TRP A 121 -7.21 0.20 -11.62
N GLU A 122 -6.91 -0.91 -12.29
CA GLU A 122 -6.37 -2.09 -11.63
C GLU A 122 -4.95 -1.81 -11.11
N ALA A 123 -4.60 -2.47 -10.01
CA ALA A 123 -3.26 -2.36 -9.49
C ALA A 123 -2.25 -2.96 -10.50
N ASP A 124 -1.25 -2.18 -10.92
CA ASP A 124 -0.20 -2.61 -11.84
C ASP A 124 0.82 -3.54 -11.15
N TYR A 125 0.41 -4.80 -10.99
CA TYR A 125 1.25 -5.82 -10.37
C TYR A 125 2.44 -6.22 -11.25
N GLU A 126 2.31 -6.16 -12.57
CA GLU A 126 3.40 -6.43 -13.51
C GLU A 126 4.48 -5.35 -13.43
N GLY A 127 4.08 -4.07 -13.36
CA GLY A 127 4.99 -2.96 -13.09
C GLY A 127 5.70 -3.11 -11.74
N ALA A 128 4.98 -3.54 -10.70
CA ALA A 128 5.58 -3.81 -9.39
C ALA A 128 6.62 -4.95 -9.43
N LEU A 129 6.33 -6.04 -10.15
CA LEU A 129 7.27 -7.14 -10.39
C LEU A 129 8.47 -6.67 -11.23
N ASN A 130 8.24 -5.85 -12.24
CA ASN A 130 9.28 -5.27 -13.08
C ASN A 130 10.22 -4.34 -12.28
N ILE A 131 9.70 -3.56 -11.35
CA ILE A 131 10.49 -2.77 -10.39
C ILE A 131 11.29 -3.69 -9.48
N PHE A 132 10.67 -4.79 -9.00
CA PHE A 132 11.39 -5.77 -8.20
C PHE A 132 12.60 -6.34 -8.96
N ASP A 133 12.38 -6.83 -10.18
CA ASP A 133 13.40 -7.52 -10.97
C ASP A 133 14.53 -6.60 -11.43
N ASN A 134 14.22 -5.36 -11.82
CA ASN A 134 15.22 -4.46 -12.41
C ASN A 134 15.85 -3.49 -11.41
N GLN A 135 15.23 -3.26 -10.25
CA GLN A 135 15.72 -2.26 -9.30
C GLN A 135 15.94 -2.84 -7.90
N VAL A 136 14.90 -3.44 -7.30
CA VAL A 136 14.96 -3.87 -5.89
C VAL A 136 15.94 -5.01 -5.71
N TYR A 137 15.80 -6.09 -6.49
CA TYR A 137 16.65 -7.27 -6.38
C TYR A 137 18.11 -7.00 -6.78
N PRO A 138 18.43 -6.34 -7.92
CA PRO A 138 19.82 -6.02 -8.26
C PRO A 138 20.51 -5.15 -7.20
N ARG A 139 19.79 -4.21 -6.59
CA ARG A 139 20.30 -3.39 -5.48
C ARG A 139 20.60 -4.25 -4.25
N ALA A 140 19.69 -5.16 -3.89
CA ALA A 140 19.87 -6.07 -2.76
C ALA A 140 21.04 -7.05 -2.99
N MET A 141 21.22 -7.55 -4.20
CA MET A 141 22.37 -8.40 -4.57
C MET A 141 23.70 -7.64 -4.48
N LYS A 142 23.74 -6.40 -5.00
CA LYS A 142 24.95 -5.58 -4.97
C LYS A 142 25.32 -5.15 -3.54
N GLN A 143 24.32 -4.93 -2.69
CA GLN A 143 24.47 -4.48 -1.32
C GLN A 143 23.49 -5.25 -0.41
N PRO A 144 23.88 -6.41 0.13
CA PRO A 144 23.00 -7.32 0.89
C PRO A 144 22.73 -6.82 2.31
N THR A 145 22.33 -5.55 2.45
CA THR A 145 22.02 -4.95 3.75
C THR A 145 20.68 -5.46 4.29
N PRO A 146 20.50 -5.51 5.62
CA PRO A 146 19.23 -5.87 6.23
C PRO A 146 18.02 -5.07 5.71
N LEU A 147 18.22 -3.78 5.39
CA LEU A 147 17.18 -2.91 4.84
C LEU A 147 16.79 -3.30 3.41
N ASN A 148 17.75 -3.63 2.55
CA ASN A 148 17.44 -4.04 1.17
C ASN A 148 16.69 -5.39 1.15
N ILE A 149 17.00 -6.29 2.08
CA ILE A 149 16.25 -7.55 2.25
C ILE A 149 14.84 -7.27 2.79
N ALA A 150 14.70 -6.34 3.74
CA ALA A 150 13.40 -5.93 4.26
C ALA A 150 12.52 -5.35 3.15
N ASP A 151 13.04 -4.45 2.32
CA ASP A 151 12.33 -3.91 1.13
C ASP A 151 11.91 -5.03 0.16
N SER A 152 12.83 -5.95 -0.15
CA SER A 152 12.59 -7.05 -1.09
C SER A 152 11.49 -7.99 -0.61
N SER A 153 11.62 -8.49 0.63
CA SER A 153 10.65 -9.39 1.24
C SER A 153 9.29 -8.71 1.44
N ALA A 154 9.29 -7.42 1.77
CA ALA A 154 8.07 -6.65 2.01
C ALA A 154 7.25 -6.46 0.74
N LEU A 155 7.91 -6.19 -0.39
CA LEU A 155 7.24 -6.06 -1.68
C LEU A 155 6.66 -7.40 -2.13
N LEU A 156 7.46 -8.48 -2.12
CA LEU A 156 7.01 -9.80 -2.55
C LEU A 156 5.85 -10.32 -1.71
N LYS A 157 5.91 -10.17 -0.38
CA LYS A 157 4.82 -10.64 0.50
C LYS A 157 3.51 -9.94 0.22
N ARG A 158 3.52 -8.64 -0.11
CA ARG A 158 2.31 -7.90 -0.47
C ARG A 158 1.72 -8.37 -1.78
N LEU A 159 2.55 -8.56 -2.80
CA LEU A 159 2.11 -9.10 -4.09
C LEU A 159 1.48 -10.48 -3.89
N GLU A 160 2.12 -11.34 -3.11
CA GLU A 160 1.59 -12.67 -2.79
C GLU A 160 0.24 -12.62 -2.05
N MET A 161 0.07 -11.74 -1.05
CA MET A 161 -1.22 -11.54 -0.36
C MET A 161 -2.30 -10.94 -1.27
N GLU A 162 -1.92 -10.29 -2.36
CA GLU A 162 -2.86 -9.85 -3.39
C GLU A 162 -3.22 -10.97 -4.39
N GLY A 163 -2.62 -12.16 -4.24
CA GLY A 163 -2.86 -13.33 -5.10
C GLY A 163 -1.90 -13.42 -6.29
N ILE A 164 -0.88 -12.56 -6.35
CA ILE A 164 0.06 -12.49 -7.47
C ILE A 164 1.13 -13.57 -7.35
N HIS A 165 1.37 -14.27 -8.45
CA HIS A 165 2.39 -15.31 -8.50
C HIS A 165 3.79 -14.69 -8.59
N VAL A 166 4.53 -14.70 -7.49
CA VAL A 166 5.89 -14.12 -7.41
C VAL A 166 6.99 -15.03 -7.99
N GLY A 167 6.67 -16.28 -8.33
CA GLY A 167 7.60 -17.23 -8.98
C GLY A 167 8.86 -17.52 -8.15
N GLY A 168 10.01 -17.63 -8.83
CA GLY A 168 11.31 -17.95 -8.22
C GLY A 168 11.94 -16.85 -7.37
N ARG A 169 11.27 -15.70 -7.22
CA ARG A 169 11.85 -14.50 -6.56
C ARG A 169 12.10 -14.72 -5.08
N TRP A 170 11.31 -15.56 -4.42
CA TRP A 170 11.56 -15.90 -3.02
C TRP A 170 12.90 -16.62 -2.83
N GLN A 171 13.24 -17.56 -3.72
CA GLN A 171 14.52 -18.25 -3.69
C GLN A 171 15.67 -17.26 -3.82
N SER A 172 15.55 -16.31 -4.74
CA SER A 172 16.54 -15.24 -4.94
C SER A 172 16.71 -14.36 -3.70
N VAL A 173 15.63 -13.91 -3.06
CA VAL A 173 15.72 -13.10 -1.83
C VAL A 173 16.31 -13.89 -0.67
N ASN A 174 15.93 -15.17 -0.54
CA ASN A 174 16.45 -16.01 0.53
C ASN A 174 17.97 -16.32 0.38
N GLU A 175 18.49 -16.38 -0.84
CA GLU A 175 19.93 -16.46 -1.07
C GLU A 175 20.66 -15.27 -0.46
N ILE A 176 20.12 -14.05 -0.61
CA ILE A 176 20.66 -12.83 0.00
C ILE A 176 20.58 -12.90 1.53
N CYS A 177 19.47 -13.41 2.08
CA CYS A 177 19.33 -13.63 3.53
C CYS A 177 20.46 -14.53 4.08
N ARG A 178 20.83 -15.59 3.36
CA ARG A 178 21.91 -16.51 3.79
C ARG A 178 23.27 -15.83 3.89
N ILE A 179 23.53 -14.81 3.05
CA ILE A 179 24.76 -14.01 3.13
C ILE A 179 24.80 -13.18 4.43
N GLN A 180 23.65 -12.64 4.87
CA GLN A 180 23.58 -11.73 6.02
C GLN A 180 23.33 -12.43 7.37
N THR A 181 22.65 -13.57 7.38
CA THR A 181 22.32 -14.36 8.59
C THR A 181 23.53 -15.02 9.27
N SER A 182 24.76 -14.78 8.79
CA SER A 182 25.98 -15.14 9.50
C SER A 182 26.18 -14.36 10.80
N GLU A 183 25.51 -13.21 10.96
CA GLU A 183 25.53 -12.41 12.19
C GLU A 183 24.54 -12.98 13.23
N LYS A 184 25.05 -13.36 14.41
CA LYS A 184 24.19 -13.72 15.56
C LYS A 184 23.52 -12.48 16.14
N ASN A 185 22.32 -12.65 16.71
CA ASN A 185 21.54 -11.61 17.40
C ASN A 185 21.03 -10.46 16.50
N ASN A 186 20.45 -10.82 15.34
CA ASN A 186 19.75 -9.85 14.49
C ASN A 186 18.60 -9.17 15.24
N PHE A 187 18.40 -7.88 14.95
CA PHE A 187 17.27 -7.13 15.47
C PHE A 187 15.97 -7.77 14.96
N ILE A 188 14.99 -7.96 15.84
CA ILE A 188 13.70 -8.62 15.53
C ILE A 188 13.07 -8.11 14.24
N PHE A 189 13.15 -6.80 13.98
CA PHE A 189 12.64 -6.18 12.77
C PHE A 189 13.16 -6.88 11.50
N PHE A 190 14.48 -7.00 11.37
CA PHE A 190 15.11 -7.62 10.19
C PHE A 190 14.92 -9.12 10.17
N GLU A 191 14.96 -9.77 11.32
CA GLU A 191 14.80 -11.22 11.44
C GLU A 191 13.40 -11.68 10.99
N VAL A 192 12.35 -10.89 11.27
CA VAL A 192 11.01 -11.13 10.71
C VAL A 192 11.02 -11.11 9.18
N HIS A 193 11.76 -10.19 8.55
CA HIS A 193 11.89 -10.14 7.09
C HIS A 193 12.69 -11.33 6.53
N TYR A 194 13.71 -11.79 7.25
CA TYR A 194 14.43 -13.03 6.89
C TYR A 194 13.52 -14.25 6.99
N MET A 195 12.69 -14.30 8.03
CA MET A 195 11.69 -15.37 8.20
C MET A 195 10.65 -15.33 7.07
N ILE A 196 10.15 -14.15 6.70
CA ILE A 196 9.22 -13.98 5.56
C ILE A 196 9.85 -14.56 4.28
N ALA A 197 11.10 -14.21 3.98
CA ALA A 197 11.81 -14.70 2.81
C ALA A 197 12.06 -16.22 2.85
N SER A 198 12.48 -16.75 4.01
CA SER A 198 12.78 -18.17 4.20
C SER A 198 11.52 -19.04 4.07
N VAL A 199 10.41 -18.57 4.64
CA VAL A 199 9.09 -19.21 4.50
C VAL A 199 8.63 -19.16 3.05
N GLY A 200 8.66 -17.99 2.40
CA GLY A 200 8.27 -17.86 0.99
C GLY A 200 9.10 -18.76 0.06
N ALA A 201 10.40 -18.91 0.35
CA ALA A 201 11.31 -19.76 -0.41
C ALA A 201 11.22 -21.26 -0.06
N LYS A 202 10.37 -21.63 0.91
CA LYS A 202 10.18 -22.99 1.44
C LYS A 202 11.49 -23.61 2.00
N GLN A 203 12.38 -22.79 2.57
CA GLN A 203 13.71 -23.22 3.02
C GLN A 203 13.70 -23.61 4.50
N LYS A 204 13.36 -24.87 4.79
CA LYS A 204 13.21 -25.39 6.15
C LYS A 204 14.46 -25.25 7.03
N VAL A 205 15.65 -25.39 6.45
CA VAL A 205 16.93 -25.26 7.18
C VAL A 205 17.13 -23.83 7.67
N ASP A 206 16.83 -22.84 6.81
CA ASP A 206 16.99 -21.41 7.15
C ASP A 206 15.94 -20.99 8.19
N ILE A 207 14.70 -21.47 8.05
CA ILE A 207 13.62 -21.27 9.03
C ILE A 207 14.04 -21.82 10.41
N ALA A 208 14.55 -23.05 10.46
CA ALA A 208 14.99 -23.67 11.71
C ALA A 208 16.13 -22.87 12.36
N LYS A 209 17.10 -22.44 11.56
CA LYS A 209 18.21 -21.61 12.04
C LYS A 209 17.73 -20.31 12.68
N ILE A 210 16.81 -19.58 12.04
CA ILE A 210 16.25 -18.34 12.59
C ILE A 210 15.55 -18.60 13.94
N LEU A 211 14.77 -19.68 14.02
CA LEU A 211 14.07 -20.06 15.25
C LEU A 211 15.04 -20.44 16.38
N ASP A 212 16.09 -21.19 16.07
CA ASP A 212 17.07 -21.63 17.05
C ASP A 212 17.92 -20.46 17.55
N ASP A 213 18.39 -19.58 16.65
CA ASP A 213 19.12 -18.36 17.02
C ASP A 213 18.25 -17.42 17.89
N ALA A 214 16.94 -17.33 17.62
CA ALA A 214 16.01 -16.55 18.42
C ALA A 214 15.80 -17.15 19.83
N LYS A 215 15.72 -18.48 19.94
CA LYS A 215 15.59 -19.18 21.24
C LYS A 215 16.87 -19.08 22.07
N GLU A 216 18.04 -19.25 21.45
CA GLU A 216 19.35 -19.07 22.10
C GLU A 216 19.45 -17.67 22.72
N LEU A 217 19.02 -16.61 22.01
CA LEU A 217 18.99 -15.25 22.55
C LEU A 217 18.01 -15.08 23.73
N ILE A 218 16.87 -15.76 23.67
CA ILE A 218 15.85 -15.68 24.74
C ILE A 218 16.34 -16.34 26.03
N GLU A 219 17.15 -17.38 25.91
CA GLU A 219 17.77 -18.11 27.03
C GLU A 219 19.03 -17.42 27.58
N ASP A 220 19.62 -16.46 26.84
CA ASP A 220 20.79 -15.70 27.29
C ASP A 220 20.47 -14.88 28.57
N ASP A 221 21.34 -14.96 29.58
CA ASP A 221 21.16 -14.29 30.87
C ASP A 221 21.16 -12.75 30.77
N ARG A 222 21.70 -12.17 29.70
CA ARG A 222 21.75 -10.71 29.53
C ARG A 222 20.41 -10.18 29.04
N ASP A 223 19.94 -9.12 29.69
CA ASP A 223 18.73 -8.44 29.25
C ASP A 223 19.02 -7.46 28.11
N SER A 224 18.18 -7.54 27.08
CA SER A 224 18.15 -6.59 25.97
C SER A 224 16.72 -6.38 25.50
N PHE A 225 16.43 -5.21 24.94
CA PHE A 225 15.13 -4.96 24.32
C PHE A 225 14.82 -5.99 23.23
N ASN A 226 15.82 -6.38 22.43
CA ASN A 226 15.67 -7.36 21.37
C ASN A 226 15.22 -8.73 21.90
N LYS A 227 15.83 -9.20 23.00
CA LYS A 227 15.42 -10.42 23.72
C LYS A 227 13.95 -10.35 24.15
N ILE A 228 13.56 -9.25 24.79
CA ILE A 228 12.18 -9.04 25.26
C ILE A 228 11.22 -9.05 24.05
N ALA A 229 11.52 -8.30 23.00
CA ALA A 229 10.68 -8.25 21.81
C ALA A 229 10.55 -9.63 21.13
N LYS A 230 11.64 -10.39 20.97
CA LYS A 230 11.60 -11.74 20.40
C LYS A 230 10.73 -12.69 21.23
N ARG A 231 10.83 -12.62 22.56
CA ARG A 231 10.00 -13.43 23.47
C ARG A 231 8.52 -13.03 23.41
N GLU A 232 8.23 -11.74 23.46
CA GLU A 232 6.85 -11.24 23.58
C GLU A 232 6.05 -11.34 22.29
N ILE A 233 6.71 -11.13 21.14
CA ILE A 233 6.04 -11.09 19.82
C ILE A 233 6.81 -11.80 18.70
N GLY A 234 8.14 -11.83 18.70
CA GLY A 234 8.93 -12.39 17.58
C GLY A 234 8.61 -13.86 17.29
N LEU A 235 8.70 -14.74 18.30
CA LEU A 235 8.38 -16.16 18.13
C LEU A 235 6.94 -16.40 17.63
N LYS A 236 5.99 -15.57 18.08
CA LYS A 236 4.59 -15.63 17.63
C LYS A 236 4.45 -15.25 16.16
N ILE A 237 5.18 -14.23 15.71
CA ILE A 237 5.21 -13.84 14.30
C ILE A 237 5.81 -14.95 13.46
N TYR A 238 6.92 -15.55 13.89
CA TYR A 238 7.56 -16.66 13.16
C TYR A 238 6.61 -17.84 13.02
N GLU A 239 5.96 -18.24 14.11
CA GLU A 239 4.95 -19.31 14.09
C GLU A 239 3.77 -18.97 13.17
N SER A 240 3.32 -17.71 13.20
CA SER A 240 2.22 -17.25 12.37
C SER A 240 2.57 -17.24 10.88
N LEU A 241 3.81 -16.88 10.52
CA LEU A 241 4.26 -16.92 9.13
C LEU A 241 4.27 -18.36 8.58
N MET A 242 4.73 -19.34 9.38
CA MET A 242 4.67 -20.75 9.00
C MET A 242 3.23 -21.25 8.91
N ALA A 243 2.38 -20.93 9.89
CA ALA A 243 0.98 -21.34 9.89
C ALA A 243 0.21 -20.75 8.69
N TYR A 244 0.50 -19.49 8.32
CA TYR A 244 -0.07 -18.85 7.15
C TYR A 244 0.33 -19.58 5.86
N ASP A 245 1.59 -19.96 5.73
CA ASP A 245 2.14 -20.67 4.58
C ASP A 245 1.53 -22.06 4.39
N GLU A 246 1.17 -22.71 5.49
CA GLU A 246 0.44 -23.98 5.54
C GLU A 246 -1.07 -23.84 5.30
N GLY A 247 -1.58 -22.62 5.11
CA GLY A 247 -3.02 -22.34 4.97
C GLY A 247 -3.81 -22.44 6.28
N ASN A 248 -3.14 -22.54 7.43
CA ASN A 248 -3.77 -22.60 8.74
C ASN A 248 -4.09 -21.19 9.27
N TYR A 249 -4.99 -20.50 8.57
CA TYR A 249 -5.37 -19.12 8.87
C TYR A 249 -6.03 -18.95 10.25
N ALA A 250 -6.73 -19.97 10.74
CA ALA A 250 -7.29 -19.95 12.10
C ALA A 250 -6.20 -19.81 13.16
N LYS A 251 -5.13 -20.62 13.05
CA LYS A 251 -3.98 -20.57 13.97
C LYS A 251 -3.29 -19.21 13.95
N VAL A 252 -3.14 -18.58 12.78
CA VAL A 252 -2.56 -17.23 12.67
C VAL A 252 -3.36 -16.22 13.49
N VAL A 253 -4.69 -16.25 13.37
CA VAL A 253 -5.58 -15.34 14.12
C VAL A 253 -5.46 -15.58 15.62
N ASP A 254 -5.49 -16.84 16.06
CA ASP A 254 -5.39 -17.21 17.47
C ASP A 254 -4.07 -16.75 18.11
N ILE A 255 -2.97 -16.77 17.35
CA ILE A 255 -1.64 -16.33 17.82
C ILE A 255 -1.53 -14.79 17.82
N LEU A 256 -1.85 -14.14 16.70
CA LEU A 256 -1.56 -12.71 16.51
C LEU A 256 -2.61 -11.80 17.11
N TYR A 257 -3.90 -12.13 17.05
CA TYR A 257 -4.96 -11.22 17.49
C TYR A 257 -4.84 -10.80 18.97
N PRO A 258 -4.53 -11.72 19.92
CA PRO A 258 -4.31 -11.34 21.32
C PRO A 258 -3.07 -10.48 21.54
N SER A 259 -2.07 -10.60 20.65
CA SER A 259 -0.79 -9.89 20.76
C SER A 259 -0.65 -8.71 19.79
N ARG A 260 -1.73 -8.31 19.09
CA ARG A 260 -1.68 -7.33 17.99
C ARG A 260 -1.04 -5.98 18.36
N TYR A 261 -1.28 -5.48 19.57
CA TYR A 261 -0.67 -4.22 20.02
C TYR A 261 0.82 -4.35 20.38
N LYS A 262 1.32 -5.58 20.56
CA LYS A 262 2.74 -5.85 20.78
C LYS A 262 3.54 -5.91 19.48
N ILE A 263 2.89 -5.91 18.31
CA ILE A 263 3.58 -5.86 17.01
C ILE A 263 4.51 -4.63 16.95
N GLU A 264 4.12 -3.52 17.57
CA GLU A 264 4.92 -2.30 17.73
C GLU A 264 6.31 -2.53 18.36
N MET A 265 6.49 -3.59 19.16
CA MET A 265 7.79 -3.95 19.73
C MET A 265 8.81 -4.38 18.68
N MET A 266 8.38 -4.68 17.45
CA MET A 266 9.29 -4.86 16.31
C MET A 266 10.09 -3.59 16.01
N THR A 267 9.58 -2.41 16.37
CA THR A 267 10.13 -1.11 15.96
C THR A 267 10.25 -1.00 14.42
N GLY A 268 11.20 -0.20 13.92
CA GLY A 268 11.47 -0.05 12.48
C GLY A 268 10.35 0.64 11.70
N SER A 269 10.37 0.45 10.38
CA SER A 269 9.48 1.12 9.43
C SER A 269 8.03 0.70 9.62
N ILE A 270 7.14 1.67 9.80
CA ILE A 270 5.68 1.45 9.96
C ILE A 270 5.11 0.69 8.75
N PRO A 271 5.33 1.11 7.49
CA PRO A 271 4.88 0.33 6.33
C PRO A 271 5.41 -1.10 6.30
N GLN A 272 6.65 -1.36 6.72
CA GLN A 272 7.17 -2.74 6.68
C GLN A 272 6.56 -3.61 7.79
N ARG A 273 6.41 -3.06 9.01
CA ARG A 273 5.71 -3.71 10.12
C ARG A 273 4.25 -4.00 9.80
N ASP A 274 3.61 -3.13 9.02
CA ASP A 274 2.22 -3.27 8.62
C ASP A 274 1.91 -4.59 7.89
N ILE A 275 2.91 -5.26 7.31
CA ILE A 275 2.73 -6.61 6.73
C ILE A 275 2.15 -7.59 7.75
N ILE A 276 2.54 -7.48 9.01
CA ILE A 276 2.04 -8.39 10.05
C ILE A 276 0.57 -8.10 10.38
N HIS A 277 0.16 -6.84 10.35
CA HIS A 277 -1.25 -6.46 10.48
C HIS A 277 -2.07 -6.95 9.28
N GLN A 278 -1.54 -6.79 8.06
CA GLN A 278 -2.15 -7.32 6.84
C GLN A 278 -2.27 -8.84 6.88
N LEU A 279 -1.24 -9.56 7.34
CA LEU A 279 -1.22 -11.00 7.52
C LEU A 279 -2.35 -11.46 8.47
N LEU A 280 -2.52 -10.78 9.60
CA LEU A 280 -3.60 -11.05 10.55
C LEU A 280 -4.98 -10.80 9.93
N ILE A 281 -5.18 -9.67 9.25
CA ILE A 281 -6.45 -9.35 8.59
C ILE A 281 -6.77 -10.39 7.52
N HIS A 282 -5.81 -10.70 6.65
CA HIS A 282 -5.97 -11.68 5.58
C HIS A 282 -6.31 -13.06 6.14
N SER A 283 -5.62 -13.48 7.21
CA SER A 283 -5.93 -14.74 7.89
C SER A 283 -7.31 -14.72 8.53
N ALA A 284 -7.75 -13.59 9.09
CA ALA A 284 -9.08 -13.46 9.68
C ALA A 284 -10.21 -13.54 8.64
N ILE A 285 -9.97 -13.04 7.41
CA ILE A 285 -10.88 -13.18 6.27
C ILE A 285 -10.94 -14.63 5.80
N LEU A 286 -9.79 -15.28 5.60
CA LEU A 286 -9.71 -16.64 5.07
C LEU A 286 -9.99 -17.74 6.11
N SER A 287 -10.12 -17.39 7.37
CA SER A 287 -10.30 -18.38 8.43
C SER A 287 -11.68 -19.05 8.33
N PRO A 288 -11.75 -20.39 8.45
CA PRO A 288 -13.02 -21.10 8.48
C PRO A 288 -13.83 -20.86 9.76
N VAL A 289 -13.27 -20.16 10.75
CA VAL A 289 -13.92 -19.90 12.04
C VAL A 289 -14.81 -18.65 11.93
N PRO A 290 -16.14 -18.74 12.14
CA PRO A 290 -17.05 -17.61 11.96
C PRO A 290 -16.72 -16.37 12.82
N ARG A 291 -16.14 -16.58 14.01
CA ARG A 291 -15.70 -15.47 14.87
C ARG A 291 -14.55 -14.67 14.25
N HIS A 292 -13.65 -15.30 13.51
CA HIS A 292 -12.49 -14.64 12.91
C HIS A 292 -12.92 -13.68 11.80
N ASN A 293 -13.95 -14.03 11.04
CA ASN A 293 -14.57 -13.13 10.06
C ASN A 293 -15.12 -11.83 10.70
N LYS A 294 -15.66 -11.91 11.92
CA LYS A 294 -16.07 -10.71 12.68
C LYS A 294 -14.85 -9.88 13.12
N ILE A 295 -13.77 -10.55 13.55
CA ILE A 295 -12.50 -9.91 13.88
C ILE A 295 -11.95 -9.15 12.66
N ALA A 296 -11.97 -9.76 11.47
CA ALA A 296 -11.52 -9.11 10.23
C ALA A 296 -12.25 -7.78 10.01
N ARG A 297 -13.58 -7.76 10.13
CA ARG A 297 -14.38 -6.53 9.98
C ARG A 297 -14.01 -5.46 11.02
N CYS A 298 -13.82 -5.85 12.28
CA CYS A 298 -13.39 -4.91 13.31
C CYS A 298 -12.01 -4.32 13.00
N LEU A 299 -11.05 -5.15 12.61
CA LEU A 299 -9.70 -4.70 12.26
C LEU A 299 -9.70 -3.77 11.04
N LEU A 300 -10.50 -4.09 10.02
CA LEU A 300 -10.65 -3.27 8.82
C LEU A 300 -11.30 -1.92 9.11
N ASN A 301 -12.31 -1.87 9.99
CA ASN A 301 -12.92 -0.60 10.40
C ASN A 301 -11.94 0.30 11.14
N VAL A 302 -11.16 -0.26 12.07
CA VAL A 302 -10.09 0.49 12.76
C VAL A 302 -9.08 1.01 11.74
N ARG A 303 -8.63 0.14 10.83
CA ARG A 303 -7.67 0.50 9.80
C ARG A 303 -8.18 1.60 8.86
N LYS A 304 -9.45 1.55 8.43
CA LYS A 304 -10.05 2.59 7.56
C LYS A 304 -10.17 3.93 8.28
N ALA A 305 -10.42 3.91 9.59
CA ALA A 305 -10.44 5.14 10.39
C ALA A 305 -9.03 5.77 10.50
N GLU A 306 -7.98 4.95 10.63
CA GLU A 306 -6.58 5.39 10.73
C GLU A 306 -5.97 5.77 9.37
N LEU A 307 -6.30 5.03 8.31
CA LEU A 307 -5.74 5.15 6.96
C LEU A 307 -6.86 5.43 5.95
N GLN A 308 -7.49 6.59 6.07
CA GLN A 308 -8.72 6.96 5.35
C GLN A 308 -8.60 6.82 3.82
N ASN A 309 -7.43 7.13 3.25
CA ASN A 309 -7.20 7.14 1.81
C ASN A 309 -6.41 5.91 1.32
N SER A 310 -6.39 4.82 2.10
CA SER A 310 -5.63 3.61 1.73
C SER A 310 -6.44 2.70 0.80
N GLU A 311 -6.16 2.74 -0.49
CA GLU A 311 -6.78 1.85 -1.50
C GLU A 311 -6.58 0.37 -1.16
N MET A 312 -5.42 -0.01 -0.61
CA MET A 312 -5.18 -1.36 -0.13
C MET A 312 -6.19 -1.77 0.95
N THR A 313 -6.53 -0.85 1.85
CA THR A 313 -7.55 -1.10 2.89
C THR A 313 -8.92 -1.29 2.26
N ASP A 314 -9.25 -0.49 1.24
CA ASP A 314 -10.51 -0.60 0.52
C ASP A 314 -10.63 -1.94 -0.21
N ARG A 315 -9.56 -2.40 -0.89
CA ARG A 315 -9.52 -3.73 -1.50
C ARG A 315 -9.68 -4.86 -0.49
N LEU A 316 -9.05 -4.76 0.69
CA LEU A 316 -9.22 -5.77 1.75
C LEU A 316 -10.65 -5.77 2.32
N ILE A 317 -11.31 -4.61 2.41
CA ILE A 317 -12.73 -4.53 2.77
C ILE A 317 -13.58 -5.26 1.74
N GLN A 318 -13.36 -5.01 0.44
CA GLN A 318 -14.09 -5.70 -0.62
C GLN A 318 -13.90 -7.22 -0.57
N LYS A 319 -12.67 -7.70 -0.38
CA LYS A 319 -12.37 -9.13 -0.19
C LYS A 319 -13.13 -9.72 1.00
N ALA A 320 -13.20 -9.00 2.13
CA ALA A 320 -13.93 -9.44 3.32
C ALA A 320 -15.46 -9.49 3.13
N LEU A 321 -16.00 -8.65 2.23
CA LEU A 321 -17.42 -8.65 1.89
C LEU A 321 -17.79 -9.77 0.92
N ALA A 322 -16.89 -10.09 -0.03
CA ALA A 322 -17.09 -11.13 -1.04
C ALA A 322 -16.96 -12.57 -0.50
N SER A 323 -16.29 -12.77 0.64
CA SER A 323 -16.07 -14.09 1.25
C SER A 323 -17.30 -14.66 1.99
N LYS A 324 -18.52 -14.26 1.61
CA LYS A 324 -19.80 -14.62 2.27
C LYS A 324 -20.60 -15.66 1.49
#